data_AF-A0A2V9HA16-F1
#
_entry.id   AF-A0A2V9HA16-F1
#
_cell.length_a   1.000
_cell.length_b   1.000
_cell.length_c   1.000
_cell.angle_alpha   90.00
_cell.angle_beta   90.00
_cell.angle_gamma   90.00
#
_symmetry.space_group_name_H-M   'P 1'
#
loop_
_entity.id
_entity.type
_entity.pdbx_description
1 polymer ?
#
loop_
_entity_poly.entity_id
_entity_poly.type
_entity_poly.pdbx_seq_one_letter_code
_entity_poly.pdbx_strand_id
1 'polypeptide(L)'
;MRLDSIAVTAPHLIKRLEHFRNFTMAHPRLVEARDELADAIDGAAPGSLVLVLGPTGVGKTTLRMKVENLLMQQMAPAMAADPGRLPFVSIEVVPPDTGRFRWRDYFSRLLAAMNEPLIDFKTMRGAGCTQALSTLPSSILGG
;
A
#
# COMPACT_ATOMS: atom_id res chain seq x y z
N MET A 1 19.87 27.73 -4.90
CA MET A 1 19.90 28.04 -6.35
C MET A 1 18.47 27.84 -6.85
N ARG A 2 17.75 28.94 -7.16
CA ARG A 2 16.30 28.95 -7.39
C ARG A 2 15.97 28.31 -8.75
N LEU A 3 15.12 27.30 -8.76
CA LEU A 3 14.70 26.54 -9.95
C LEU A 3 13.70 27.31 -10.84
N ASP A 4 13.18 28.44 -10.34
CA ASP A 4 12.08 29.17 -10.98
C ASP A 4 12.49 29.88 -12.28
N SER A 5 13.79 30.17 -12.47
CA SER A 5 14.28 30.88 -13.66
C SER A 5 14.50 29.99 -14.89
N ILE A 6 14.53 28.66 -14.76
CA ILE A 6 14.76 27.73 -15.90
C ILE A 6 13.43 27.33 -16.56
N ALA A 7 12.32 27.37 -15.83
CA ALA A 7 11.00 26.98 -16.33
C ALA A 7 10.52 27.81 -17.52
N VAL A 8 10.97 29.06 -17.64
CA VAL A 8 10.56 29.99 -18.70
C VAL A 8 11.40 29.80 -19.97
N THR A 9 12.65 29.32 -19.87
CA THR A 9 13.62 29.37 -20.98
C THR A 9 13.66 28.12 -21.85
N ALA A 10 13.26 26.94 -21.34
CA ALA A 10 13.29 25.70 -22.13
C ALA A 10 12.45 24.56 -21.51
N PRO A 11 11.14 24.46 -21.80
CA PRO A 11 10.27 23.43 -21.22
C PRO A 11 10.69 21.98 -21.55
N HIS A 12 11.43 21.79 -22.65
CA HIS A 12 11.95 20.47 -23.05
C HIS A 12 13.11 19.97 -22.17
N LEU A 13 13.89 20.88 -21.55
CA LEU A 13 14.97 20.49 -20.64
C LEU A 13 14.43 19.98 -19.30
N ILE A 14 13.35 20.58 -18.80
CA ILE A 14 12.65 20.09 -17.61
C ILE A 14 12.07 18.70 -17.87
N LYS A 15 11.37 18.51 -18.99
CA LYS A 15 10.84 17.20 -19.39
C LYS A 15 11.93 16.13 -19.50
N ARG A 16 13.09 16.48 -20.07
CA ARG A 16 14.23 15.57 -20.21
C ARG A 16 14.89 15.25 -18.86
N LEU A 17 14.97 16.22 -17.96
CA LEU A 17 15.48 16.03 -16.60
C LEU A 17 14.55 15.15 -15.77
N GLU A 18 13.24 15.37 -15.84
CA GLU A 18 12.24 14.52 -15.21
C GLU A 18 12.28 13.10 -15.77
N HIS A 19 12.37 12.96 -17.09
CA HIS A 19 12.55 11.66 -17.74
C HIS A 19 13.79 10.94 -17.22
N PHE A 20 14.93 11.63 -17.12
CA PHE A 20 16.16 11.04 -16.59
C PHE A 20 16.05 10.66 -15.11
N ARG A 21 15.41 11.49 -14.29
CA ARG A 21 15.17 11.20 -12.85
C ARG A 21 14.25 9.99 -12.64
N ASN A 22 13.27 9.83 -13.52
CA ASN A 22 12.30 8.73 -13.46
C ASN A 22 12.79 7.49 -14.21
N PHE A 23 13.83 7.61 -15.03
CA PHE A 23 14.40 6.51 -15.78
C PHE A 23 15.12 5.56 -14.82
N THR A 24 14.50 4.41 -14.59
CA THR A 24 15.09 3.31 -13.84
C THR A 24 15.62 2.29 -14.83
N MET A 25 16.94 2.16 -14.92
CA MET A 25 17.55 1.11 -15.74
C MET A 25 17.25 -0.27 -15.14
N ALA A 26 16.81 -1.21 -15.96
CA ALA A 26 16.60 -2.59 -15.54
C ALA A 26 17.96 -3.26 -15.29
N HIS A 27 18.44 -3.18 -14.06
CA HIS A 27 19.68 -3.84 -13.65
C HIS A 27 19.45 -5.37 -13.60
N PRO A 28 20.28 -6.20 -14.27
CA PRO A 28 20.06 -7.66 -14.33
C PRO A 28 19.85 -8.30 -12.96
N ARG A 29 20.69 -7.95 -11.98
CA ARG A 29 20.55 -8.44 -10.59
C ARG A 29 19.23 -8.07 -9.91
N LEU A 30 18.61 -6.95 -10.29
CA LEU A 30 17.31 -6.56 -9.74
C LEU A 30 16.18 -7.39 -10.36
N VAL A 31 16.34 -7.78 -11.63
CA VAL A 31 15.41 -8.69 -12.32
C VAL A 31 15.49 -10.08 -11.72
N GLU A 32 16.71 -10.61 -11.52
CA GLU A 32 16.95 -11.90 -10.86
C GLU A 32 16.35 -11.91 -9.44
N ALA A 33 16.63 -10.88 -8.63
CA ALA A 33 16.08 -10.77 -7.28
C ALA A 33 14.54 -10.65 -7.25
N ARG A 34 13.93 -10.06 -8.29
CA ARG A 34 12.48 -9.99 -8.44
C ARG A 34 11.91 -11.38 -8.70
N ASP A 35 12.53 -12.13 -9.60
CA ASP A 35 12.08 -13.46 -9.99
C ASP A 35 12.22 -14.44 -8.82
N GLU A 36 13.35 -14.41 -8.11
CA GLU A 36 13.56 -15.18 -6.88
C GLU A 36 12.51 -14.85 -5.80
N LEU A 37 12.17 -13.56 -5.63
CA LEU A 37 11.15 -13.15 -4.67
C LEU A 37 9.74 -13.57 -5.11
N ALA A 38 9.43 -13.55 -6.41
CA ALA A 38 8.15 -14.01 -6.93
C ALA A 38 8.00 -15.53 -6.72
N ASP A 39 9.02 -16.32 -7.07
CA ASP A 39 9.04 -17.76 -6.88
C ASP A 39 8.91 -18.13 -5.39
N ALA A 40 9.56 -17.38 -4.50
CA ALA A 40 9.44 -17.56 -3.06
C ALA A 40 8.03 -17.29 -2.53
N ILE A 41 7.32 -16.31 -3.11
CA ILE A 41 5.93 -16.01 -2.76
C ILE A 41 4.98 -17.11 -3.28
N ASP A 42 5.17 -17.54 -4.52
CA ASP A 42 4.31 -18.54 -5.16
C ASP A 42 4.47 -19.95 -4.54
N GLY A 43 5.69 -20.30 -4.12
CA GLY A 43 5.99 -21.57 -3.45
C GLY A 43 5.72 -21.59 -1.94
N ALA A 44 5.38 -20.44 -1.34
CA ALA A 44 5.21 -20.33 0.10
C ALA A 44 3.91 -20.98 0.58
N ALA A 45 3.99 -21.68 1.72
CA ALA A 45 2.79 -22.13 2.43
C ALA A 45 2.03 -20.92 3.04
N PRO A 46 0.71 -21.02 3.24
CA PRO A 46 -0.04 -19.97 3.93
C PRO A 46 0.56 -19.63 5.30
N GLY A 47 0.76 -18.33 5.56
CA GLY A 47 1.37 -17.84 6.80
C GLY A 47 2.90 -17.83 6.82
N SER A 48 3.56 -18.12 5.69
CA SER A 48 5.02 -17.98 5.57
C SER A 48 5.46 -16.52 5.62
N LEU A 49 6.71 -16.30 6.04
CA LEU A 49 7.34 -14.99 6.09
C LEU A 49 8.52 -14.94 5.11
N VAL A 50 8.47 -14.01 4.16
CA VAL A 50 9.57 -13.74 3.22
C VAL A 50 10.22 -12.41 3.59
N LEU A 51 11.53 -12.42 3.84
CA LEU A 51 12.29 -11.27 4.33
C LEU A 51 13.25 -10.78 3.24
N VAL A 52 13.11 -9.53 2.83
CA VAL A 52 14.03 -8.87 1.88
C VAL A 52 14.95 -7.93 2.65
N LEU A 53 16.25 -8.26 2.71
CA LEU A 53 17.25 -7.52 3.48
C LEU A 53 18.29 -6.88 2.56
N GLY A 54 18.84 -5.74 2.98
CA GLY A 54 19.94 -5.08 2.27
C GLY A 54 20.16 -3.63 2.70
N PRO A 55 21.28 -3.00 2.31
CA PRO A 55 21.58 -1.62 2.68
C PRO A 55 20.63 -0.60 2.02
N THR A 56 20.60 0.62 2.54
CA THR A 56 19.85 1.71 1.91
C THR A 56 20.38 1.99 0.49
N GLY A 57 19.49 2.32 -0.45
CA GLY A 57 19.90 2.64 -1.83
C GLY A 57 20.13 1.45 -2.78
N VAL A 58 20.12 0.19 -2.31
CA VAL A 58 20.30 -0.98 -3.22
C VAL A 58 19.09 -1.30 -4.11
N GLY A 59 18.00 -0.54 -4.00
CA GLY A 59 16.81 -0.73 -4.82
C GLY A 59 15.74 -1.65 -4.21
N LYS A 60 15.73 -1.90 -2.90
CA LYS A 60 14.67 -2.71 -2.24
C LYS A 60 13.27 -2.14 -2.47
N THR A 61 13.12 -0.82 -2.39
CA THR A 61 11.83 -0.15 -2.69
C THR A 61 11.44 -0.37 -4.15
N THR A 62 12.40 -0.30 -5.07
CA THR A 62 12.20 -0.60 -6.49
C THR A 62 11.82 -2.06 -6.71
N LEU A 63 12.46 -3.00 -6.00
CA LEU A 63 12.16 -4.42 -6.03
C LEU A 63 10.71 -4.69 -5.61
N ARG A 64 10.29 -4.13 -4.47
CA ARG A 64 8.90 -4.19 -3.98
C ARG A 64 7.92 -3.71 -5.04
N MET A 65 8.13 -2.52 -5.60
CA MET A 65 7.25 -1.98 -6.65
C MET A 65 7.18 -2.90 -7.89
N LYS A 66 8.29 -3.52 -8.29
CA LYS A 66 8.32 -4.41 -9.46
C LYS A 66 7.55 -5.71 -9.20
N VAL A 67 7.68 -6.29 -8.01
CA VAL A 67 6.92 -7.48 -7.61
C VAL A 67 5.43 -7.17 -7.47
N GLU A 68 5.06 -6.05 -6.86
CA GLU A 68 3.66 -5.61 -6.76
C GLU A 68 3.00 -5.47 -8.13
N ASN A 69 3.69 -4.84 -9.09
CA ASN A 69 3.17 -4.73 -10.46
C ASN A 69 3.01 -6.10 -11.14
N LEU A 70 3.94 -7.02 -10.91
CA LEU A 70 3.89 -8.38 -11.44
C LEU A 70 2.69 -9.14 -10.85
N LEU A 71 2.51 -9.12 -9.53
CA LEU A 71 1.39 -9.77 -8.85
C LEU A 71 0.05 -9.18 -9.30
N MET A 72 -0.02 -7.86 -9.48
CA MET A 72 -1.22 -7.20 -10.01
C MET A 72 -1.57 -7.68 -11.41
N GLN A 73 -0.57 -7.82 -12.30
CA GLN A 73 -0.78 -8.31 -13.66
C GLN A 73 -1.22 -9.78 -13.69
N GLN A 74 -0.64 -10.63 -12.84
CA GLN A 74 -1.02 -12.04 -12.73
C GLN A 74 -2.44 -12.22 -12.17
N MET A 75 -2.83 -11.38 -11.21
CA MET A 75 -4.14 -11.45 -10.54
C MET A 75 -5.25 -10.70 -11.26
N ALA A 76 -4.92 -9.84 -12.24
CA ALA A 76 -5.89 -9.08 -13.05
C ALA A 76 -7.07 -9.90 -13.59
N PRO A 77 -6.90 -11.10 -14.19
CA PRO A 77 -8.04 -11.90 -14.65
C PRO A 77 -8.94 -12.38 -13.50
N ALA A 78 -8.35 -12.72 -12.34
CA ALA A 78 -9.11 -13.15 -11.17
C ALA A 78 -9.90 -11.98 -10.54
N MET A 79 -9.33 -10.77 -10.56
CA MET A 79 -10.00 -9.55 -10.11
C MET A 79 -11.11 -9.09 -11.07
N ALA A 80 -10.98 -9.38 -12.37
CA ALA A 80 -12.04 -9.11 -13.34
C ALA A 80 -13.26 -10.03 -13.12
N ALA A 81 -13.02 -11.27 -12.67
CA ALA A 81 -14.08 -12.22 -12.33
C ALA A 81 -14.73 -11.92 -10.96
N ASP A 82 -13.95 -11.47 -9.98
CA ASP A 82 -14.41 -11.08 -8.66
C ASP A 82 -13.83 -9.70 -8.27
N PRO A 83 -14.58 -8.61 -8.48
CA PRO A 83 -14.13 -7.26 -8.15
C PRO A 83 -13.85 -7.03 -6.65
N GLY A 84 -14.36 -7.89 -5.77
CA GLY A 84 -14.07 -7.84 -4.33
C GLY A 84 -12.74 -8.48 -3.95
N ARG A 85 -12.08 -9.17 -4.88
CA ARG A 85 -10.85 -9.90 -4.62
C ARG A 85 -9.65 -8.95 -4.49
N LEU A 86 -9.00 -9.02 -3.33
CA LEU A 86 -7.79 -8.26 -3.04
C LEU A 86 -6.55 -9.11 -3.35
N PRO A 87 -5.67 -8.70 -4.30
CA PRO A 87 -4.52 -9.51 -4.70
C PRO A 87 -3.39 -9.48 -3.65
N PHE A 88 -3.09 -8.31 -3.10
CA PHE A 88 -2.12 -8.11 -2.04
C PHE A 88 -2.41 -6.79 -1.30
N VAL A 89 -1.83 -6.65 -0.11
CA VAL A 89 -1.88 -5.40 0.68
C VAL A 89 -0.47 -4.96 0.95
N SER A 90 -0.19 -3.70 0.65
CA SER A 90 1.16 -3.17 0.74
C SER A 90 1.17 -1.89 1.57
N ILE A 91 1.90 -1.91 2.69
CA ILE A 91 1.98 -0.78 3.62
C ILE A 91 3.42 -0.45 3.97
N GLU A 92 3.71 0.84 4.06
CA GLU A 92 4.95 1.34 4.62
C GLU A 92 4.70 1.82 6.05
N VAL A 93 5.47 1.26 6.98
CA VAL A 93 5.38 1.62 8.39
C VAL A 93 6.44 2.64 8.72
N VAL A 94 6.02 3.78 9.28
CA VAL A 94 6.94 4.83 9.72
C VAL A 94 7.65 4.34 10.99
N PRO A 95 8.99 4.43 11.05
CA PRO A 95 9.74 4.11 12.26
C PRO A 95 9.22 4.94 13.45
N PRO A 96 8.98 4.34 14.63
CA PRO A 96 8.48 5.08 15.78
C PRO A 96 9.58 5.95 16.41
N ASP A 97 9.27 7.21 16.73
CA ASP A 97 10.20 8.13 17.41
C ASP A 97 10.65 7.62 18.79
N THR A 98 9.80 6.84 19.46
CA THR A 98 10.02 6.30 20.82
C THR A 98 10.52 4.86 20.83
N GLY A 99 10.83 4.28 19.66
CA GLY A 99 11.30 2.89 19.52
C GLY A 99 10.23 1.81 19.77
N ARG A 100 9.03 2.16 20.23
CA ARG A 100 7.92 1.21 20.42
C ARG A 100 7.03 1.14 19.18
N PHE A 101 6.84 -0.07 18.66
CA PHE A 101 5.94 -0.30 17.54
C PHE A 101 4.49 0.02 17.91
N ARG A 102 3.84 0.86 17.08
CA ARG A 102 2.45 1.30 17.30
C ARG A 102 1.49 0.40 16.54
N TRP A 103 1.06 -0.70 17.17
CA TRP A 103 0.09 -1.64 16.59
C TRP A 103 -1.19 -0.98 16.07
N ARG A 104 -1.73 -0.01 16.81
CA ARG A 104 -2.94 0.72 16.40
C ARG A 104 -2.75 1.43 15.05
N ASP A 105 -1.64 2.14 14.90
CA ASP A 105 -1.32 2.85 13.64
C ASP A 105 -1.10 1.86 12.49
N TYR A 106 -0.38 0.77 12.74
CA TYR A 106 -0.21 -0.31 11.77
C TYR A 106 -1.53 -0.89 11.27
N PHE A 107 -2.43 -1.27 12.19
CA PHE A 107 -3.73 -1.85 11.82
C PHE A 107 -4.63 -0.84 11.10
N SER A 108 -4.67 0.42 11.56
CA SER A 108 -5.43 1.47 10.87
C SER A 108 -4.95 1.67 9.43
N ARG A 109 -3.64 1.71 9.20
CA ARG A 109 -3.06 1.82 7.84
C ARG A 109 -3.33 0.58 7.00
N LEU A 110 -3.26 -0.60 7.59
CA LEU A 110 -3.56 -1.85 6.90
C LEU A 110 -5.02 -1.88 6.43
N LEU A 111 -5.97 -1.55 7.30
CA LEU A 111 -7.39 -1.46 6.95
C LEU A 111 -7.64 -0.43 5.85
N ALA A 112 -7.01 0.75 5.95
CA ALA A 112 -7.11 1.79 4.93
C ALA A 112 -6.54 1.32 3.58
N ALA A 113 -5.42 0.59 3.57
CA ALA A 113 -4.84 0.03 2.36
C ALA A 113 -5.71 -1.06 1.70
N MET A 114 -6.55 -1.74 2.49
CA MET A 114 -7.54 -2.68 1.97
C MET A 114 -8.81 -2.01 1.44
N ASN A 115 -8.90 -0.67 1.53
CA ASN A 115 -10.12 0.11 1.27
C ASN A 115 -11.33 -0.45 2.05
N GLU A 116 -11.08 -0.87 3.29
CA GLU A 116 -12.09 -1.45 4.14
C GLU A 116 -13.20 -0.42 4.39
N PRO A 117 -14.49 -0.78 4.23
CA PRO A 117 -15.58 0.14 4.52
C PRO A 117 -15.70 0.41 6.02
N LEU A 118 -16.16 1.61 6.38
CA LEU A 118 -16.52 2.00 7.74
C LEU A 118 -15.38 1.86 8.78
N ILE A 119 -14.12 2.08 8.37
CA ILE A 119 -12.95 2.01 9.28
C ILE A 119 -13.16 2.87 10.53
N ASP A 120 -13.71 4.07 10.38
CA ASP A 120 -13.94 5.03 11.48
C ASP A 120 -15.09 4.64 12.40
N PHE A 121 -15.96 3.72 11.97
CA PHE A 121 -17.13 3.25 12.72
C PHE A 121 -16.97 1.81 13.21
N LYS A 122 -15.77 1.22 13.12
CA LYS A 122 -15.49 -0.11 13.68
C LYS A 122 -15.67 -0.07 15.20
N THR A 123 -16.83 -0.53 15.65
CA THR A 123 -17.16 -0.58 17.07
C THR A 123 -16.24 -1.60 17.74
N MET A 124 -15.62 -1.24 18.87
CA MET A 124 -15.12 -2.25 19.78
C MET A 124 -16.32 -3.10 20.18
N ARG A 125 -16.31 -4.41 19.89
CA ARG A 125 -17.27 -5.31 20.54
C ARG A 125 -16.96 -5.23 22.02
N GLY A 126 -17.78 -4.49 22.76
CA GLY A 126 -17.63 -4.32 24.18
C GLY A 126 -17.66 -5.68 24.87
N ALA A 127 -16.74 -5.88 25.81
CA ALA A 127 -17.04 -6.77 26.92
C ALA A 127 -18.31 -6.22 27.59
N GLY A 128 -19.41 -6.98 27.53
CA GLY A 128 -20.68 -6.63 28.16
C GLY A 128 -21.68 -5.98 27.20
N CYS A 129 -22.67 -6.77 26.80
CA CYS A 129 -23.96 -6.25 26.39
C CYS A 129 -24.62 -5.58 27.61
N THR A 130 -24.71 -4.26 27.61
CA THR A 130 -25.78 -3.55 28.32
C THR A 130 -26.46 -2.68 27.29
N GLN A 131 -27.62 -3.13 26.83
CA GLN A 131 -28.48 -2.37 25.93
C GLN A 131 -28.86 -1.05 26.60
N ALA A 132 -28.65 0.05 25.89
CA ALA A 132 -29.47 1.24 26.06
C ALA A 132 -30.11 1.52 24.69
N LEU A 133 -31.33 1.04 24.53
CA LEU A 133 -32.26 1.53 23.52
C LEU A 133 -32.49 3.02 23.79
N SER A 134 -31.89 3.92 23.00
CA SER A 134 -32.31 5.32 22.95
C SER A 134 -32.93 5.64 21.60
N THR A 135 -34.26 5.53 21.59
CA THR A 135 -35.24 6.46 21.02
C THR A 135 -34.96 7.02 19.61
N LEU A 136 -35.68 6.49 18.62
CA LEU A 136 -35.95 7.19 17.36
C LEU A 136 -36.82 8.43 17.62
N PRO A 137 -36.54 9.60 17.03
CA PRO A 137 -37.45 10.73 17.10
C PRO A 137 -38.69 10.47 16.25
N SER A 138 -39.84 10.36 16.92
CA SER A 138 -41.16 10.37 16.30
C SER A 138 -41.52 11.79 15.86
N SER A 139 -41.26 12.11 14.59
CA SER A 139 -41.83 13.32 13.98
C SER A 139 -41.87 13.24 12.45
N ILE A 140 -42.61 12.28 11.88
CA ILE A 140 -43.27 12.43 10.57
C ILE A 140 -44.62 11.72 10.63
N LEU A 141 -45.65 12.43 11.08
CA LEU A 141 -47.07 12.18 10.80
C LEU A 141 -47.82 13.48 11.14
N GLY A 142 -48.18 14.25 10.13
CA GLY A 142 -48.97 15.47 10.27
C GLY A 142 -48.91 16.33 9.01
N GLY A 143 -49.88 16.12 8.11
CA GLY A 143 -50.07 16.85 6.85
C GLY A 143 -50.74 15.99 5.80
#